data_AF-A0A0L8HRW9-F1
#
_entry.id   AF-A0A0L8HRW9-F1
#
_cell.length_a   1.000
_cell.length_b   1.000
_cell.length_c   1.000
_cell.angle_alpha   90.00
_cell.angle_beta   90.00
_cell.angle_gamma   90.00
#
_symmetry.space_group_name_H-M   'P 1'
#
loop_
_entity.id
_entity.type
_entity.pdbx_description
1 polymer ?
#
loop_
_entity_poly.entity_id
_entity_poly.type
_entity_poly.pdbx_seq_one_letter_code
_entity_poly.pdbx_strand_id
1 'polypeptide(L)'
;CPFDYVKIYDGYSKEDPVIGVFCGHYKNLTLFSSKEALYIEFKTRSGRVSFDHHAFDANADFKFERRGFNITYEFSKRFVNLSK
;
A
#
# COMPACT_ATOMS: atom_id res chain seq x y z
N CYS A 1 -8.55 0.82 7.65
CA CYS A 1 -7.83 -0.26 6.96
C CYS A 1 -7.18 -1.20 7.98
N PRO A 2 -7.95 -2.13 8.58
CA PRO A 2 -7.47 -2.91 9.74
C PRO A 2 -6.56 -4.08 9.39
N PHE A 3 -6.50 -4.51 8.12
CA PHE A 3 -5.74 -5.69 7.69
C PHE A 3 -4.71 -5.32 6.63
N ASP A 4 -5.20 -4.94 5.45
CA ASP A 4 -4.35 -4.57 4.32
C ASP A 4 -4.44 -3.06 4.09
N TYR A 5 -3.30 -2.42 3.88
CA TYR A 5 -3.24 -1.01 3.54
C TYR A 5 -2.01 -0.61 2.72
N VAL A 6 -2.15 0.54 2.07
CA VAL A 6 -1.05 1.36 1.54
C VAL A 6 -1.00 2.61 2.39
N LYS A 7 0.13 2.91 3.01
CA LYS A 7 0.35 4.12 3.79
C LYS A 7 1.42 4.96 3.12
N ILE A 8 1.14 6.24 2.97
CA ILE A 8 2.01 7.18 2.25
C ILE A 8 2.50 8.23 3.21
N TYR A 9 3.81 8.45 3.20
CA TYR A 9 4.54 9.37 4.05
C TYR A 9 5.18 10.48 3.21
N ASP A 10 5.17 11.70 3.73
CA ASP A 10 5.69 12.93 3.13
C ASP A 10 7.20 13.07 3.39
N GLY A 11 8.00 12.22 2.73
CA GLY A 11 9.46 12.23 2.82
C GLY A 11 10.13 10.91 2.41
N TYR A 12 11.31 10.64 2.98
CA TYR A 12 12.18 9.53 2.57
C TYR A 12 11.96 8.25 3.39
N SER A 13 11.32 8.33 4.55
CA SER A 13 11.17 7.18 5.44
C SER A 13 9.84 7.13 6.18
N LYS A 14 9.66 6.07 6.98
CA LYS A 14 8.46 5.86 7.81
C LYS A 14 8.41 6.78 9.05
N GLU A 15 9.49 7.51 9.31
CA GLU A 15 9.58 8.51 10.38
C GLU A 15 9.02 9.88 9.93
N ASP A 16 8.81 10.08 8.63
CA ASP A 16 8.22 11.30 8.08
C ASP A 16 6.69 11.39 8.33
N PRO A 17 6.06 12.57 8.18
CA PRO A 17 4.63 12.75 8.37
C PRO A 17 3.77 11.88 7.44
N VAL A 18 2.64 11.37 7.93
CA VAL A 18 1.71 10.56 7.11
C VAL A 18 0.77 11.46 6.31
N ILE A 19 0.74 11.28 4.99
CA ILE A 19 -0.26 11.91 4.10
C ILE A 19 -1.60 11.19 4.21
N GLY A 20 -1.57 9.86 4.23
CA GLY A 20 -2.80 9.07 4.30
C GLY A 20 -2.59 7.56 4.36
N VAL A 21 -3.66 6.85 4.71
CA VAL A 21 -3.75 5.39 4.76
C VAL A 21 -4.92 4.93 3.91
N PHE A 22 -4.66 4.07 2.93
CA PHE A 22 -5.61 3.67 1.89
C PHE A 22 -5.79 2.14 1.87
N CYS A 23 -7.01 1.68 1.61
CA CYS A 23 -7.35 0.28 1.41
C CYS A 23 -8.66 0.16 0.62
N GLY A 24 -8.90 -1.00 0.02
CA GLY A 24 -10.00 -1.17 -0.93
C GLY A 24 -9.59 -0.70 -2.32
N HIS A 25 -10.57 -0.37 -3.16
CA HIS A 25 -10.35 -0.02 -4.57
C HIS A 25 -10.49 1.49 -4.80
N TYR A 26 -9.38 2.15 -5.15
CA TYR A 26 -9.35 3.57 -5.53
C TYR A 26 -8.91 3.71 -6.98
N LYS A 27 -9.78 4.25 -7.85
CA LYS A 27 -9.48 4.38 -9.28
C LYS A 27 -8.68 5.65 -9.61
N ASN A 28 -8.89 6.75 -8.88
CA ASN A 28 -8.34 8.08 -9.18
C ASN A 28 -7.83 8.79 -7.91
N LEU A 29 -6.85 8.23 -7.21
CA LEU A 29 -6.26 8.88 -6.03
C LEU A 29 -5.22 9.92 -6.47
N THR A 30 -5.41 11.19 -6.10
CA THR A 30 -4.43 12.26 -6.29
C THR A 30 -3.94 12.73 -4.92
N LEU A 31 -2.62 12.85 -4.77
CA LEU A 31 -1.97 13.23 -3.51
C LEU A 31 -0.94 14.33 -3.79
N PHE A 32 -0.71 15.16 -2.78
CA PHE A 32 0.28 16.23 -2.83
C PHE A 32 1.30 16.01 -1.72
N SER A 33 2.57 16.01 -2.10
CA SER A 33 3.73 16.00 -1.21
C SER A 33 4.12 17.44 -0.91
N SER A 34 4.58 17.73 0.32
CA SER A 34 5.27 19.00 0.59
C SER A 34 6.78 18.90 0.35
N LYS A 35 7.29 17.68 0.15
CA LYS A 35 8.70 17.36 -0.08
C LYS A 35 8.97 16.74 -1.45
N GLU A 36 10.26 16.60 -1.76
CA GLU A 36 10.80 15.98 -2.97
C GLU A 36 10.68 14.44 -3.00
N ALA A 37 10.25 13.81 -1.91
CA ALA A 37 10.16 12.37 -1.78
C ALA A 37 8.86 11.92 -1.10
N LEU A 38 8.39 10.74 -1.48
CA LEU A 38 7.32 10.01 -0.81
C LEU A 38 7.81 8.61 -0.44
N TYR A 39 7.57 8.20 0.80
CA TYR A 39 7.79 6.83 1.22
C TYR A 39 6.45 6.10 1.24
N ILE A 40 6.38 4.94 0.57
CA ILE A 40 5.16 4.16 0.41
C ILE A 40 5.32 2.82 1.13
N GLU A 41 4.56 2.62 2.20
CA GLU A 41 4.48 1.36 2.94
C GLU A 41 3.29 0.53 2.43
N PHE A 42 3.58 -0.70 2.03
CA PHE A 42 2.57 -1.71 1.71
C PHE A 42 2.51 -2.72 2.84
N LYS A 43 1.36 -2.84 3.49
CA LYS A 43 1.14 -3.85 4.52
C LYS A 43 -0.03 -4.73 4.14
N THR A 44 0.22 -6.03 4.09
CA THR A 44 -0.83 -7.04 4.04
C THR A 44 -0.72 -7.94 5.26
N ARG A 45 -1.85 -8.37 5.81
CA ARG A 45 -1.84 -9.37 6.87
C ARG A 45 -1.38 -10.70 6.27
N SER A 46 -0.43 -11.37 6.93
CA SER A 46 -0.15 -12.78 6.66
C SER A 46 -1.43 -13.58 6.86
N GLY A 47 -1.88 -14.26 5.81
CA GLY A 47 -3.05 -15.14 5.88
C GLY A 47 -2.94 -16.07 7.10
N ARG A 48 -4.07 -16.35 7.76
CA ARG A 48 -4.12 -17.31 8.86
C ARG A 48 -3.87 -18.71 8.31
N VAL A 49 -2.62 -19.10 8.12
CA VAL A 49 -2.24 -20.51 8.06
C VAL A 49 -1.89 -20.89 9.49
N SER A 50 -2.87 -21.36 10.24
CA SER A 50 -2.58 -22.02 11.52
C SER A 50 -1.81 -23.29 11.18
N PHE A 51 -0.53 -23.36 11.55
CA PHE A 51 0.31 -24.54 11.36
C PHE A 51 -0.17 -25.77 12.15
N ASP A 52 -1.15 -25.59 13.04
CA ASP A 52 -1.63 -26.61 13.98
C ASP A 52 -2.96 -27.30 13.59
N HIS A 53 -3.57 -27.01 12.44
CA HIS A 53 -4.79 -27.71 12.02
C HIS A 53 -4.71 -28.21 10.57
N HIS A 54 -4.82 -29.54 10.42
CA HIS A 54 -5.03 -30.35 9.22
C HIS A 54 -4.79 -29.66 7.87
N ALA A 55 -3.71 -30.09 7.20
CA ALA A 55 -3.32 -29.74 5.83
C ALA A 55 -4.33 -30.12 4.71
N PHE A 56 -5.58 -30.43 5.06
CA PHE A 56 -6.66 -30.83 4.14
C PHE A 56 -7.76 -29.77 3.95
N ASP A 57 -7.61 -28.57 4.52
CA ASP A 57 -8.45 -27.42 4.13
C ASP A 57 -7.77 -26.59 3.04
N ALA A 58 -7.54 -27.24 1.89
CA ALA A 58 -7.01 -26.61 0.67
C ALA A 58 -7.89 -25.47 0.13
N ASN A 59 -9.06 -25.22 0.75
CA ASN A 59 -9.97 -24.14 0.42
C ASN A 59 -9.76 -22.87 1.26
N ALA A 60 -8.97 -22.89 2.34
CA ALA A 60 -8.74 -21.68 3.13
C ALA A 60 -7.83 -20.69 2.39
N ASP A 61 -6.75 -21.17 1.77
CA ASP A 61 -5.76 -20.31 1.10
C ASP A 61 -6.15 -19.86 -0.31
N PHE A 62 -7.03 -20.61 -1.00
CA PHE A 62 -7.54 -20.24 -2.33
C PHE A 62 -8.79 -19.35 -2.28
N LYS A 63 -9.51 -19.31 -1.14
CA LYS A 63 -10.73 -18.52 -0.96
C LYS A 63 -10.45 -17.07 -0.53
N PHE A 64 -9.30 -16.81 0.09
CA PHE A 64 -8.79 -15.45 0.20
C PHE A 64 -7.95 -15.19 -1.04
N GLU A 65 -8.59 -14.69 -2.09
CA GLU A 65 -7.88 -14.01 -3.18
C GLU A 65 -6.88 -13.06 -2.52
N ARG A 66 -5.59 -13.46 -2.46
CA ARG A 66 -4.53 -12.62 -1.93
C ARG A 66 -4.31 -11.52 -2.95
N ARG A 67 -5.24 -10.56 -2.98
CA ARG A 67 -5.19 -9.38 -3.80
C ARG A 67 -4.13 -8.51 -3.16
N GLY A 68 -2.87 -8.79 -3.50
CA GLY A 68 -1.79 -7.84 -3.27
C GLY A 68 -2.13 -6.50 -3.91
N PHE A 69 -1.30 -5.49 -3.65
CA PHE A 69 -1.52 -4.17 -4.22
C PHE A 69 -0.94 -4.10 -5.63
N ASN A 70 -1.76 -3.72 -6.62
CA ASN A 70 -1.27 -3.26 -7.91
C ASN A 70 -1.39 -1.73 -7.93
N ILE A 71 -0.25 -1.03 -7.95
CA ILE A 71 -0.21 0.43 -7.95
C ILE A 71 0.55 0.91 -9.18
N THR A 72 -0.07 1.84 -9.89
CA THR A 72 0.60 2.69 -10.87
C THR A 72 0.58 4.12 -10.32
N TYR A 73 1.71 4.80 -10.41
CA TYR A 73 1.83 6.19 -9.99
C TYR A 73 2.50 7.01 -11.10
N GLU A 74 2.16 8.29 -11.15
CA GLU A 74 2.80 9.27 -12.02
C GLU A 74 3.06 10.54 -11.19
N PHE A 75 4.32 10.99 -11.18
CA PHE A 75 4.65 12.28 -10.57
C PHE A 75 4.26 13.41 -11.53
N SER A 76 3.36 14.28 -11.08
CA SER A 76 2.97 15.44 -11.87
C SER A 76 4.15 16.40 -12.03
N LYS A 77 4.58 16.62 -13.27
CA LYS A 77 5.54 17.68 -13.61
C LYS A 77 4.94 19.08 -13.56
N ARG A 78 3.63 19.20 -13.34
CA ARG A 78 2.92 20.49 -13.35
C ARG A 78 3.32 21.38 -12.18
N PHE A 79 3.70 20.79 -11.06
CA PHE A 79 3.99 21.50 -9.80
C PHE A 79 5.45 21.38 -9.37
N VAL A 80 6.28 20.67 -10.12
CA VAL A 80 7.69 20.44 -9.80
C VAL A 80 8.55 20.74 -11.02
N ASN A 81 9.48 21.68 -10.91
CA ASN A 81 10.46 21.92 -11.96
C ASN A 81 11.61 20.90 -11.82
N LEU A 82 11.57 19.84 -12.63
CA LEU A 82 12.58 18.79 -12.66
C LEU A 82 13.75 19.08 -13.61
N SER A 83 13.85 20.31 -14.15
CA SER A 83 15.02 20.71 -14.92
C SER A 83 16.22 20.89 -13.98
N LYS A 84 17.09 19.89 -13.93
CA LYS A 84 18.50 20.09 -13.56
C LYS A 84 19.26 20.66 -14.75
#